data_AF-A0A157ZNS1-F1
#
_entry.id   AF-A0A157ZNS1-F1
#
_cell.length_a   1.000
_cell.length_b   1.000
_cell.length_c   1.000
_cell.angle_alpha   90.00
_cell.angle_beta   90.00
_cell.angle_gamma   90.00
#
_symmetry.space_group_name_H-M   'P 1'
#
loop_
_entity.id
_entity.type
_entity.pdbx_description
1 polymer ?
#
loop_
_entity_poly.entity_id
_entity_poly.type
_entity_poly.pdbx_seq_one_letter_code
_entity_poly.pdbx_strand_id
1 'polypeptide(L)'
;MRALLLMLLFSSTIALAEAPAFAPVVPGQAIRWPQDSGAHPAYRTEWWYATGWLETPDHQPLGFQITFFRSNTGKVSDAKAGRSAFDPSQLIIAHAALSDPAHGRLVHDQNVARQGFGLAYAKAGNTDVKLDAWRMTRASDGSYSVIADAAGFALHLTFTPTQPPMIQGEGGYSRKGPRPEQASWYYSEPQLRVTGSVTRPSTNRRVDVTGRAWLDHEWSSTLLSADAAGWDWLGANLDDGSALMAFKVRARDGHAVWAHAALRGSDGATEQFGPGDVEFTPERQWRSPRTNTVYPVAMNLRVGGMRWRLSPLIDDQELDSRDSTGALYWEGAVTLDGDGGRGRGYLELTGYAKTLEVEKR
;
A
#
# COMPACT_ATOMS: atom_id res chain seq x y z
N MET A 1 59.83 51.18 4.06
CA MET A 1 59.00 50.81 5.22
C MET A 1 57.93 49.84 4.75
N ARG A 2 57.88 48.63 5.34
CA ARG A 2 56.71 47.76 5.66
C ARG A 2 55.63 47.60 4.55
N ALA A 3 55.14 46.42 4.17
CA ALA A 3 55.01 45.16 4.90
C ALA A 3 54.74 43.99 3.93
N LEU A 4 55.22 42.83 4.36
CA LEU A 4 54.80 41.48 3.96
C LEU A 4 53.33 41.26 4.37
N LEU A 5 52.49 40.67 3.53
CA LEU A 5 51.29 39.97 4.01
C LEU A 5 50.93 38.77 3.12
N LEU A 6 50.97 37.61 3.74
CA LEU A 6 50.52 36.31 3.24
C LEU A 6 49.04 36.37 2.83
N MET A 7 48.71 35.82 1.65
CA MET A 7 47.36 35.29 1.40
C MET A 7 47.43 33.76 1.52
N LEU A 8 46.86 33.27 2.62
CA LEU A 8 46.54 31.86 2.84
C LEU A 8 45.39 31.47 1.90
N LEU A 9 45.66 30.48 1.05
CA LEU A 9 44.66 29.75 0.28
C LEU A 9 43.73 29.00 1.25
N PHE A 10 42.47 29.43 1.36
CA PHE A 10 41.42 28.61 1.94
C PHE A 10 41.06 27.50 0.96
N SER A 11 41.65 26.32 1.14
CA SER A 11 41.13 25.09 0.55
C SER A 11 39.81 24.74 1.24
N SER A 12 38.70 25.24 0.71
CA SER A 12 37.37 24.79 1.09
C SER A 12 37.19 23.35 0.62
N THR A 13 37.44 22.39 1.51
CA THR A 13 36.99 21.01 1.31
C THR A 13 35.47 21.02 1.30
N ILE A 14 34.87 20.85 0.12
CA ILE A 14 33.45 20.53 0.01
C ILE A 14 33.28 19.17 0.66
N ALA A 15 32.85 19.15 1.92
CA ALA A 15 32.36 17.94 2.55
C ALA A 15 31.02 17.61 1.87
N LEU A 16 31.08 16.76 0.85
CA LEU A 16 29.89 16.09 0.34
C LEU A 16 29.35 15.25 1.49
N ALA A 17 28.19 15.64 2.03
CA ALA A 17 27.50 14.83 3.02
C ALA A 17 27.21 13.46 2.40
N GLU A 18 27.63 12.40 3.07
CA GLU A 18 27.36 11.03 2.65
C GLU A 18 25.85 10.82 2.59
N ALA A 19 25.37 10.18 1.51
CA ALA A 19 23.93 9.93 1.36
C ALA A 19 23.43 9.09 2.55
N PRO A 20 22.23 9.36 3.08
CA PRO A 20 21.68 8.61 4.20
C PRO A 20 21.60 7.12 3.85
N ALA A 21 22.25 6.28 4.66
CA ALA A 21 22.27 4.84 4.47
C ALA A 21 21.00 4.20 5.05
N PHE A 22 20.07 3.84 4.17
CA PHE A 22 18.92 3.00 4.53
C PHE A 22 19.30 1.51 4.53
N ALA A 23 18.63 0.70 5.35
CA ALA A 23 18.83 -0.75 5.34
C ALA A 23 18.45 -1.37 3.99
N PRO A 24 19.31 -2.17 3.34
CA PRO A 24 18.98 -2.79 2.07
C PRO A 24 18.01 -3.98 2.26
N VAL A 25 17.24 -4.28 1.21
CA VAL A 25 16.48 -5.53 1.13
C VAL A 25 17.37 -6.57 0.48
N VAL A 26 17.67 -7.65 1.20
CA VAL A 26 18.57 -8.73 0.74
C VAL A 26 17.91 -10.09 0.92
N PRO A 27 18.09 -11.05 0.00
CA PRO A 27 17.53 -12.38 0.14
C PRO A 27 18.19 -13.17 1.29
N GLY A 28 17.55 -14.27 1.71
CA GLY A 28 18.10 -15.21 2.69
C GLY A 28 17.81 -14.89 4.16
N GLN A 29 17.02 -13.85 4.43
CA GLN A 29 16.37 -13.66 5.74
C GLN A 29 14.91 -14.08 5.66
N ALA A 30 14.29 -14.38 6.81
CA ALA A 30 12.89 -14.73 6.89
C ALA A 30 12.15 -13.72 7.76
N ILE A 31 10.89 -13.47 7.42
CA ILE A 31 9.96 -12.67 8.23
C ILE A 31 9.70 -13.38 9.57
N ARG A 32 9.83 -12.64 10.68
CA ARG A 32 9.75 -13.12 12.05
C ARG A 32 8.53 -12.58 12.76
N TRP A 33 7.76 -13.48 13.37
CA TRP A 33 6.55 -13.13 14.10
C TRP A 33 6.77 -13.14 15.61
N PRO A 34 6.19 -12.18 16.36
CA PRO A 34 5.37 -11.05 15.88
C PRO A 34 6.19 -9.81 15.46
N GLN A 35 7.52 -9.85 15.54
CA GLN A 35 8.37 -8.65 15.46
C GLN A 35 8.19 -7.85 14.17
N ASP A 36 8.12 -8.55 13.04
CA ASP A 36 8.04 -7.95 11.69
C ASP A 36 6.59 -7.58 11.31
N SER A 37 5.63 -7.70 12.24
CA SER A 37 4.32 -7.05 12.10
C SER A 37 4.36 -5.56 12.50
N GLY A 38 5.37 -5.16 13.28
CA GLY A 38 5.61 -3.77 13.62
C GLY A 38 6.46 -3.04 12.60
N ALA A 39 6.72 -1.76 12.86
CA ALA A 39 7.50 -0.89 11.99
C ALA A 39 8.97 -1.32 11.86
N HIS A 40 9.55 -1.09 10.69
CA HIS A 40 10.98 -1.24 10.38
C HIS A 40 11.69 0.10 10.04
N PRO A 41 11.92 1.02 11.01
CA PRO A 41 12.35 2.41 10.75
C PRO A 41 13.66 2.59 9.97
N ALA A 42 14.50 1.56 9.92
CA ALA A 42 15.76 1.56 9.17
C ALA A 42 15.56 1.55 7.64
N TYR A 43 14.38 1.13 7.16
CA TYR A 43 14.02 1.12 5.74
C TYR A 43 13.38 2.44 5.31
N ARG A 44 13.58 2.80 4.04
CA ARG A 44 13.08 4.07 3.48
C ARG A 44 11.56 4.17 3.47
N THR A 45 10.87 3.09 3.13
CA THR A 45 9.42 3.06 2.90
C THR A 45 8.79 1.84 3.56
N GLU A 46 7.59 2.00 4.11
CA GLU A 46 6.81 0.91 4.70
C GLU A 46 5.31 1.19 4.65
N TRP A 47 4.51 0.17 4.38
CA TRP A 47 3.12 0.29 3.96
C TRP A 47 2.30 -0.76 4.73
N TRP A 48 1.27 -0.34 5.48
CA TRP A 48 0.20 -1.19 5.99
C TRP A 48 -1.05 -0.89 5.17
N TYR A 49 -1.43 -1.80 4.28
CA TYR A 49 -2.50 -1.60 3.32
C TYR A 49 -3.60 -2.62 3.51
N ALA A 50 -4.73 -2.19 4.07
CA ALA A 50 -5.89 -3.04 4.27
C ALA A 50 -6.99 -2.70 3.26
N THR A 51 -7.46 -3.71 2.54
CA THR A 51 -8.58 -3.61 1.59
C THR A 51 -9.66 -4.61 1.95
N GLY A 52 -10.91 -4.34 1.62
CA GLY A 52 -11.95 -5.31 1.94
C GLY A 52 -13.34 -4.98 1.42
N TRP A 53 -14.18 -6.02 1.50
CA TRP A 53 -15.60 -5.95 1.20
C TRP A 53 -16.40 -6.15 2.48
N LEU A 54 -17.38 -5.29 2.66
CA LEU A 54 -18.32 -5.29 3.77
C LEU A 54 -19.72 -5.55 3.24
N GLU A 55 -20.55 -6.08 4.12
CA GLU A 55 -21.97 -6.29 3.91
C GLU A 55 -22.72 -5.69 5.10
N THR A 56 -23.72 -4.87 4.79
CA THR A 56 -24.65 -4.30 5.77
C THR A 56 -25.75 -5.30 6.14
N PRO A 57 -26.56 -5.06 7.20
CA PRO A 57 -27.62 -5.98 7.59
C PRO A 57 -28.71 -6.18 6.53
N ASP A 58 -28.85 -5.22 5.61
CA ASP A 58 -29.73 -5.27 4.43
C ASP A 58 -29.03 -5.80 3.16
N HIS A 59 -27.91 -6.51 3.33
CA HIS A 59 -27.14 -7.17 2.28
C HIS A 59 -26.58 -6.24 1.19
N GLN A 60 -26.34 -4.96 1.51
CA GLN A 60 -25.72 -4.02 0.58
C GLN A 60 -24.19 -4.14 0.66
N PRO A 61 -23.50 -4.27 -0.48
CA PRO A 61 -22.04 -4.33 -0.50
C PRO A 61 -21.44 -2.94 -0.34
N LEU A 62 -20.37 -2.85 0.46
CA LEU A 62 -19.48 -1.70 0.51
C LEU A 62 -18.04 -2.18 0.29
N GLY A 63 -17.25 -1.39 -0.41
CA GLY A 63 -15.79 -1.56 -0.46
C GLY A 63 -15.12 -0.61 0.52
N PHE A 64 -14.05 -1.01 1.19
CA PHE A 64 -13.21 -0.06 1.92
C PHE A 64 -11.73 -0.34 1.67
N GLN A 65 -10.92 0.71 1.82
CA GLN A 65 -9.50 0.57 2.08
C GLN A 65 -9.06 1.52 3.19
N ILE A 66 -8.00 1.14 3.90
CA ILE A 66 -7.23 2.03 4.75
C ILE A 66 -5.76 1.71 4.58
N THR A 67 -4.98 2.77 4.45
CA THR A 67 -3.55 2.66 4.24
C THR A 67 -2.79 3.57 5.17
N PHE A 68 -1.71 3.05 5.75
CA PHE A 68 -0.68 3.85 6.42
C PHE A 68 0.66 3.65 5.71
N PHE A 69 1.31 4.75 5.37
CA PHE A 69 2.69 4.76 4.88
C PHE A 69 3.62 5.40 5.89
N ARG A 70 4.79 4.82 6.05
CA ARG A 70 5.94 5.47 6.65
C ARG A 70 6.96 5.79 5.56
N SER A 71 7.45 7.02 5.56
CA SER A 71 8.59 7.45 4.76
C SER A 71 9.70 7.98 5.65
N ASN A 72 10.87 7.34 5.60
CA ASN A 72 12.10 7.87 6.17
C ASN A 72 12.72 8.85 5.15
N THR A 73 12.84 10.12 5.53
CA THR A 73 13.29 11.18 4.61
C THR A 73 14.80 11.22 4.43
N GLY A 74 15.55 10.37 5.15
CA GLY A 74 17.01 10.37 5.12
C GLY A 74 17.63 11.61 5.76
N LYS A 75 16.82 12.51 6.33
CA LYS A 75 17.33 13.57 7.20
C LYS A 75 17.88 12.89 8.45
N VAL A 76 19.20 12.82 8.52
CA VAL A 76 19.89 12.40 9.73
C VAL A 76 19.52 13.42 10.80
N SER A 77 18.89 12.94 11.87
CA SER A 77 18.83 13.70 13.11
C SER A 77 20.27 13.87 13.57
N ASP A 78 20.93 14.93 13.14
CA ASP A 78 22.36 15.10 13.38
C ASP A 78 22.56 15.19 14.89
N ALA A 79 23.08 14.12 15.50
CA ALA A 79 23.19 14.01 16.95
C ALA A 79 24.08 15.13 17.53
N LYS A 80 24.88 15.78 16.67
CA LYS A 80 25.74 16.93 17.00
C LYS A 80 25.02 18.29 16.90
N ALA A 81 23.86 18.40 16.23
CA ALA A 81 23.11 19.65 16.06
C ALA A 81 21.88 19.77 16.98
N GLY A 82 21.63 18.78 17.84
CA GLY A 82 20.47 18.76 18.73
C GLY A 82 19.22 18.20 18.06
N ARG A 83 18.55 17.26 18.73
CA ARG A 83 17.33 16.61 18.23
C ARG A 83 16.18 17.61 18.30
N SER A 84 15.79 18.19 17.16
CA SER A 84 14.51 18.88 17.11
C SER A 84 13.39 17.82 17.11
N ALA A 85 12.46 17.92 18.06
CA ALA A 85 11.24 17.12 18.05
C ALA A 85 10.37 17.38 16.79
N PHE A 86 10.69 18.43 16.03
CA PHE A 86 10.03 18.83 14.79
C PHE A 86 10.75 18.36 13.52
N ASP A 87 11.87 17.63 13.61
CA ASP A 87 12.58 17.16 12.42
C ASP A 87 11.74 16.12 11.64
N PRO A 88 11.41 16.33 10.35
CA PRO A 88 10.66 15.38 9.53
C PRO A 88 11.51 14.17 9.12
N SER A 89 12.27 13.55 10.02
CA SER A 89 13.07 12.34 9.73
C SER A 89 12.18 11.16 9.33
N GLN A 90 10.97 11.09 9.89
CA GLN A 90 9.94 10.12 9.55
C GLN A 90 8.62 10.85 9.29
N LEU A 91 7.98 10.51 8.17
CA LEU A 91 6.62 10.92 7.84
C LEU A 91 5.70 9.72 7.99
N ILE A 92 4.54 9.92 8.61
CA ILE A 92 3.41 9.01 8.59
C ILE A 92 2.36 9.63 7.69
N ILE A 93 1.95 8.91 6.67
CA ILE A 93 0.90 9.29 5.72
C ILE A 93 -0.23 8.28 5.89
N ALA A 94 -1.47 8.72 5.82
CA ALA A 94 -2.61 7.81 5.82
C ALA A 94 -3.68 8.28 4.84
N HIS A 95 -4.36 7.33 4.23
CA HIS A 95 -5.60 7.58 3.52
C HIS A 95 -6.58 6.42 3.75
N ALA A 96 -7.85 6.77 3.83
CA ALA A 96 -8.93 5.81 3.98
C ALA A 96 -10.00 6.15 2.96
N ALA A 97 -10.75 5.13 2.54
CA ALA A 97 -11.85 5.32 1.63
C ALA A 97 -12.96 4.30 1.83
N LEU A 98 -14.17 4.69 1.45
CA LEU A 98 -15.38 3.86 1.47
C LEU A 98 -16.11 4.00 0.13
N SER A 99 -16.26 2.89 -0.57
CA SER A 99 -17.02 2.73 -1.80
C SER A 99 -18.45 2.30 -1.47
N ASP A 100 -19.39 3.23 -1.56
CA ASP A 100 -20.81 2.98 -1.37
C ASP A 100 -21.53 3.14 -2.73
N PRO A 101 -22.08 2.05 -3.32
CA PRO A 101 -22.81 2.14 -4.58
C PRO A 101 -23.96 3.14 -4.56
N ALA A 102 -24.60 3.35 -3.40
CA ALA A 102 -25.67 4.34 -3.26
C ALA A 102 -25.16 5.79 -3.24
N HIS A 103 -23.87 6.02 -2.93
CA HIS A 103 -23.22 7.33 -3.08
C HIS A 103 -22.70 7.55 -4.51
N GLY A 104 -22.38 6.47 -5.24
CA GLY A 104 -22.03 6.49 -6.66
C GLY A 104 -20.60 6.90 -7.00
N ARG A 105 -19.77 7.19 -5.98
CA ARG A 105 -18.33 7.45 -6.09
C ARG A 105 -17.60 7.14 -4.78
N LEU A 106 -16.27 7.08 -4.82
CA LEU A 106 -15.44 6.99 -3.63
C LEU A 106 -15.64 8.21 -2.73
N VAL A 107 -15.79 7.96 -1.43
CA VAL A 107 -15.53 8.99 -0.42
C VAL A 107 -14.24 8.63 0.28
N HIS A 108 -13.31 9.57 0.31
CA HIS A 108 -11.98 9.36 0.86
C HIS A 108 -11.55 10.56 1.69
N ASP A 109 -10.59 10.30 2.56
CA ASP A 109 -9.89 11.31 3.34
C ASP A 109 -8.41 10.91 3.45
N GLN A 110 -7.54 11.88 3.71
CA GLN A 110 -6.10 11.70 3.68
C GLN A 110 -5.42 12.66 4.65
N ASN A 111 -4.27 12.25 5.17
CA ASN A 111 -3.47 13.11 6.01
C ASN A 111 -1.99 12.71 5.97
N VAL A 112 -1.12 13.66 6.30
CA VAL A 112 0.32 13.45 6.45
C VAL A 112 0.83 14.21 7.67
N ALA A 113 1.59 13.53 8.50
CA ALA A 113 2.19 14.11 9.69
C ALA A 113 3.63 13.65 9.86
N ARG A 114 4.46 14.52 10.42
CA ARG A 114 5.77 14.12 10.92
C ARG A 114 5.57 13.22 12.14
N GLN A 115 6.33 12.14 12.23
CA GLN A 115 6.35 11.33 13.44
C GLN A 115 6.79 12.17 14.63
N GLY A 116 6.04 12.11 15.74
CA GLY A 116 6.37 12.86 16.94
C GLY A 116 5.16 13.23 17.78
N PHE A 117 5.42 13.76 18.97
CA PHE A 117 4.43 14.34 19.89
C PHE A 117 3.25 13.43 20.27
N GLY A 118 3.35 12.11 20.04
CA GLY A 118 2.26 11.15 20.27
C GLY A 118 1.09 11.25 19.29
N LEU A 119 1.16 12.16 18.31
CA LEU A 119 0.11 12.38 17.31
C LEU A 119 0.28 11.46 16.11
N ALA A 120 1.52 11.26 15.65
CA ALA A 120 1.82 10.34 14.55
C ALA A 120 3.01 9.45 14.89
N TYR A 121 2.89 8.15 14.62
CA TYR A 121 3.96 7.18 14.80
C TYR A 121 3.68 5.85 14.09
N ALA A 122 4.74 5.07 13.86
CA ALA A 122 4.67 3.63 13.64
C ALA A 122 5.67 2.94 14.58
N LYS A 123 5.19 2.07 15.48
CA LYS A 123 6.05 1.41 16.49
C LYS A 123 6.60 0.08 15.97
N ALA A 124 7.84 -0.22 16.35
CA ALA A 124 8.47 -1.49 16.06
C ALA A 124 7.95 -2.62 16.97
N GLY A 125 8.12 -3.87 16.55
CA GLY A 125 7.88 -5.08 17.34
C GLY A 125 6.45 -5.64 17.31
N ASN A 126 5.45 -4.79 17.05
CA ASN A 126 4.07 -5.20 16.78
C ASN A 126 3.35 -4.06 16.03
N THR A 127 2.31 -4.36 15.27
CA THR A 127 1.55 -3.33 14.55
C THR A 127 0.90 -2.36 15.55
N ASP A 128 1.37 -1.13 15.56
CA ASP A 128 0.75 0.03 16.21
C ASP A 128 1.16 1.27 15.42
N VAL A 129 0.33 1.60 14.42
CA VAL A 129 0.51 2.75 13.54
C VAL A 129 -0.63 3.73 13.77
N LYS A 130 -0.29 5.01 13.89
CA LYS A 130 -1.21 6.08 14.25
C LYS A 130 -0.90 7.34 13.46
N LEU A 131 -1.95 8.00 13.00
CA LEU A 131 -1.94 9.37 12.50
C LEU A 131 -3.16 10.09 13.04
N ASP A 132 -2.94 11.00 14.00
CA ASP A 132 -3.98 11.72 14.73
C ASP A 132 -5.02 10.78 15.36
N ALA A 133 -6.31 10.89 15.00
CA ALA A 133 -7.33 9.98 15.51
C ALA A 133 -7.28 8.58 14.85
N TRP A 134 -6.60 8.45 13.70
CA TRP A 134 -6.59 7.22 12.93
C TRP A 134 -5.54 6.25 13.43
N ARG A 135 -5.90 4.98 13.56
CA ARG A 135 -5.01 3.98 14.14
C ARG A 135 -5.31 2.57 13.64
N MET A 136 -4.25 1.79 13.50
CA MET A 136 -4.31 0.33 13.37
C MET A 136 -3.41 -0.29 14.44
N THR A 137 -3.98 -1.19 15.25
CA THR A 137 -3.24 -1.94 16.29
C THR A 137 -3.50 -3.43 16.20
N ARG A 138 -2.47 -4.24 16.38
CA ARG A 138 -2.58 -5.71 16.42
C ARG A 138 -2.56 -6.21 17.86
N ALA A 139 -3.60 -6.94 18.26
CA ALA A 139 -3.72 -7.58 19.56
C ALA A 139 -2.87 -8.86 19.66
N SER A 140 -2.73 -9.41 20.87
CA SER A 140 -1.93 -10.62 21.12
C SER A 140 -2.48 -11.88 20.43
N ASP A 141 -3.78 -11.90 20.15
CA ASP A 141 -4.45 -12.97 19.39
C ASP A 141 -4.30 -12.80 17.86
N GLY A 142 -3.61 -11.74 17.42
CA GLY A 142 -3.39 -11.40 16.02
C GLY A 142 -4.50 -10.59 15.36
N SER A 143 -5.61 -10.31 16.06
CA SER A 143 -6.65 -9.43 15.53
C SER A 143 -6.16 -7.99 15.40
N TYR A 144 -6.61 -7.30 14.35
CA TYR A 144 -6.33 -5.88 14.14
C TYR A 144 -7.56 -5.06 14.52
N SER A 145 -7.37 -4.02 15.32
CA SER A 145 -8.37 -2.97 15.53
C SER A 145 -8.01 -1.76 14.68
N VAL A 146 -8.97 -1.29 13.89
CA VAL A 146 -8.85 -0.15 12.98
C VAL A 146 -9.89 0.90 13.34
N ILE A 147 -9.42 2.12 13.54
CA ILE A 147 -10.24 3.30 13.77
C ILE A 147 -9.80 4.37 12.77
N ALA A 148 -10.73 4.87 11.98
CA ALA A 148 -10.55 6.06 11.15
C ALA A 148 -11.85 6.87 11.14
N ASP A 149 -11.83 8.04 11.76
CA ASP A 149 -12.90 9.03 11.70
C ASP A 149 -12.52 10.05 10.62
N ALA A 150 -13.13 9.89 9.44
CA ALA A 150 -12.80 10.64 8.23
C ALA A 150 -13.86 11.68 7.90
N ALA A 151 -13.54 12.62 7.02
CA ALA A 151 -14.52 13.53 6.47
C ALA A 151 -15.57 12.77 5.63
N GLY A 152 -16.79 12.65 6.16
CA GLY A 152 -17.95 12.07 5.44
C GLY A 152 -18.14 10.55 5.61
N PHE A 153 -17.25 9.85 6.32
CA PHE A 153 -17.41 8.44 6.68
C PHE A 153 -16.56 8.09 7.91
N ALA A 154 -16.76 6.88 8.45
CA ALA A 154 -15.90 6.36 9.50
C ALA A 154 -15.73 4.84 9.34
N LEU A 155 -14.57 4.33 9.71
CA LEU A 155 -14.24 2.90 9.73
C LEU A 155 -13.86 2.50 11.16
N HIS A 156 -14.76 1.80 11.86
CA HIS A 156 -14.48 1.23 13.18
C HIS A 156 -14.59 -0.29 13.06
N LEU A 157 -13.47 -0.92 12.69
CA LEU A 157 -13.44 -2.30 12.23
C LEU A 157 -12.45 -3.14 13.03
N THR A 158 -12.77 -4.42 13.17
CA THR A 158 -11.88 -5.45 13.67
C THR A 158 -11.62 -6.47 12.57
N PHE A 159 -10.35 -6.76 12.29
CA PHE A 159 -9.93 -7.79 11.35
C PHE A 159 -9.39 -8.98 12.14
N THR A 160 -10.03 -10.15 12.02
CA THR A 160 -9.56 -11.38 12.67
C THR A 160 -8.93 -12.32 11.64
N PRO A 161 -7.65 -12.71 11.81
CA PRO A 161 -7.04 -13.71 10.97
C PRO A 161 -7.82 -15.03 10.98
N THR A 162 -7.97 -15.62 9.80
CA THR A 162 -8.61 -16.94 9.61
C THR A 162 -7.65 -17.96 9.02
N GLN A 163 -6.49 -17.51 8.55
CA GLN A 163 -5.45 -18.31 7.92
C GLN A 163 -4.07 -17.78 8.35
N PRO A 164 -2.99 -18.57 8.20
CA PRO A 164 -1.64 -18.06 8.37
C PRO A 164 -1.33 -16.91 7.40
N PRO A 165 -0.40 -16.00 7.76
CA PRO A 165 0.15 -15.04 6.81
C PRO A 165 0.69 -15.71 5.55
N MET A 166 0.44 -15.09 4.40
CA MET A 166 0.92 -15.49 3.09
C MET A 166 2.22 -14.75 2.79
N ILE A 167 3.34 -15.46 2.82
CA ILE A 167 4.66 -14.89 2.54
C ILE A 167 4.82 -14.70 1.04
N GLN A 168 5.10 -13.47 0.60
CA GLN A 168 5.25 -13.14 -0.81
C GLN A 168 6.69 -13.36 -1.29
N GLY A 169 6.87 -13.59 -2.59
CA GLY A 169 8.17 -13.88 -3.17
C GLY A 169 8.92 -15.06 -2.51
N GLU A 170 10.24 -14.94 -2.43
CA GLU A 170 11.12 -15.97 -1.86
C GLU A 170 11.36 -15.70 -0.37
N GLY A 171 10.58 -16.33 0.51
CA GLY A 171 10.74 -16.16 1.95
C GLY A 171 10.45 -14.74 2.47
N GLY A 172 9.69 -13.95 1.70
CA GLY A 172 9.35 -12.56 2.00
C GLY A 172 10.11 -11.58 1.10
N TYR A 173 11.18 -12.02 0.45
CA TYR A 173 11.91 -11.22 -0.54
C TYR A 173 11.11 -11.19 -1.85
N SER A 174 10.38 -10.10 -2.06
CA SER A 174 9.51 -9.89 -3.22
C SER A 174 10.13 -8.88 -4.17
N ARG A 175 10.50 -9.35 -5.37
CA ARG A 175 11.07 -8.49 -6.42
C ARG A 175 9.96 -7.70 -7.10
N LYS A 176 10.24 -6.42 -7.36
CA LYS A 176 9.38 -5.46 -8.07
C LYS A 176 10.08 -4.85 -9.30
N GLY A 177 11.16 -5.48 -9.76
CA GLY A 177 11.95 -5.02 -10.89
C GLY A 177 12.99 -6.04 -11.37
N PRO A 178 13.57 -5.81 -12.55
CA PRO A 178 14.57 -6.71 -13.15
C PRO A 178 15.88 -6.77 -12.37
N ARG A 179 16.21 -5.76 -11.56
CA ARG A 179 17.43 -5.75 -10.75
C ARG A 179 17.17 -6.31 -9.34
N PRO A 180 18.11 -7.08 -8.74
CA PRO A 180 17.92 -7.67 -7.41
C PRO A 180 17.58 -6.63 -6.31
N GLU A 181 18.20 -5.46 -6.33
CA GLU A 181 17.94 -4.41 -5.36
C GLU A 181 16.52 -3.82 -5.44
N GLN A 182 15.81 -4.04 -6.55
CA GLN A 182 14.41 -3.64 -6.72
C GLN A 182 13.50 -4.67 -6.08
N ALA A 183 13.56 -4.75 -4.76
CA ALA A 183 12.80 -5.69 -3.96
C ALA A 183 12.27 -5.05 -2.68
N SER A 184 11.31 -5.73 -2.08
CA SER A 184 10.71 -5.41 -0.79
C SER A 184 10.64 -6.66 0.07
N TRP A 185 10.65 -6.47 1.37
CA TRP A 185 10.11 -7.48 2.27
C TRP A 185 8.59 -7.37 2.26
N TYR A 186 7.90 -8.50 2.12
CA TYR A 186 6.47 -8.49 1.84
C TYR A 186 5.79 -9.77 2.35
N TYR A 187 4.77 -9.60 3.18
CA TYR A 187 3.75 -10.62 3.43
C TYR A 187 2.34 -10.02 3.34
N SER A 188 1.35 -10.91 3.24
CA SER A 188 -0.07 -10.57 3.30
C SER A 188 -0.78 -11.38 4.38
N GLU A 189 -1.84 -10.84 4.97
CA GLU A 189 -2.83 -11.60 5.74
C GLU A 189 -4.16 -11.58 4.97
N PRO A 190 -4.45 -12.63 4.19
CA PRO A 190 -5.68 -12.73 3.43
C PRO A 190 -6.81 -13.30 4.30
N GLN A 191 -8.02 -13.28 3.74
CA GLN A 191 -9.23 -13.89 4.31
C GLN A 191 -9.54 -13.41 5.74
N LEU A 192 -9.11 -12.19 6.08
CA LEU A 192 -9.39 -11.60 7.39
C LEU A 192 -10.90 -11.45 7.55
N ARG A 193 -11.49 -12.02 8.61
CA ARG A 193 -12.89 -11.79 8.92
C ARG A 193 -13.05 -10.39 9.48
N VAL A 194 -13.97 -9.61 8.93
CA VAL A 194 -14.25 -8.24 9.36
C VAL A 194 -15.55 -8.20 10.16
N THR A 195 -15.52 -7.51 11.30
CA THR A 195 -16.70 -7.08 12.05
C THR A 195 -16.54 -5.63 12.49
N GLY A 196 -17.64 -4.96 12.81
CA GLY A 196 -17.61 -3.61 13.36
C GLY A 196 -18.71 -2.76 12.75
N SER A 197 -18.40 -1.49 12.49
CA SER A 197 -19.36 -0.53 11.95
C SER A 197 -18.71 0.50 11.05
N VAL A 198 -19.49 1.03 10.12
CA VAL A 198 -19.09 2.17 9.26
C VAL A 198 -20.13 3.27 9.31
N THR A 199 -19.72 4.52 9.15
CA THR A 199 -20.64 5.62 8.84
C THR A 199 -20.77 5.71 7.32
N ARG A 200 -21.95 5.41 6.77
CA ARG A 200 -22.17 5.39 5.32
C ARG A 200 -22.29 6.80 4.76
N PRO A 201 -21.57 7.15 3.67
CA PRO A 201 -21.63 8.48 3.08
C PRO A 201 -22.97 8.79 2.42
N SER A 202 -23.68 7.76 1.92
CA SER A 202 -24.99 7.92 1.28
C SER A 202 -26.11 8.35 2.24
N THR A 203 -26.00 8.00 3.53
CA THR A 203 -27.05 8.23 4.53
C THR A 203 -26.58 9.02 5.74
N ASN A 204 -25.27 9.20 5.92
CA ASN A 204 -24.62 9.73 7.11
C ASN A 204 -25.03 9.00 8.41
N ARG A 205 -25.34 7.70 8.31
CA ARG A 205 -25.71 6.85 9.45
C ARG A 205 -24.63 5.81 9.70
N ARG A 206 -24.37 5.56 10.99
CA ARG A 206 -23.58 4.42 11.43
C ARG A 206 -24.40 3.14 11.24
N VAL A 207 -23.78 2.14 10.62
CA VAL A 207 -24.36 0.81 10.42
C VAL A 207 -23.34 -0.25 10.81
N ASP A 208 -23.82 -1.33 11.41
CA ASP A 208 -22.99 -2.50 11.67
C ASP A 208 -22.69 -3.24 10.37
N VAL A 209 -21.52 -3.86 10.29
CA VAL A 209 -21.07 -4.55 9.09
C VAL A 209 -20.33 -5.83 9.44
N THR A 210 -20.40 -6.79 8.53
CA THR A 210 -19.50 -7.95 8.50
C THR A 210 -18.82 -8.01 7.14
N GLY A 211 -17.72 -8.76 7.00
CA GLY A 211 -17.04 -8.80 5.72
C GLY A 211 -15.77 -9.64 5.69
N ARG A 212 -15.01 -9.47 4.60
CA ARG A 212 -13.69 -10.06 4.41
C ARG A 212 -12.71 -8.99 3.95
N ALA A 213 -11.51 -8.99 4.55
CA ALA A 213 -10.43 -8.09 4.24
C ALA A 213 -9.15 -8.83 3.87
N TRP A 214 -8.22 -8.06 3.34
CA TRP A 214 -6.86 -8.40 3.00
C TRP A 214 -5.97 -7.33 3.62
N LEU A 215 -4.86 -7.72 4.24
CA LEU A 215 -3.83 -6.78 4.72
C LEU A 215 -2.51 -7.11 4.04
N ASP A 216 -1.90 -6.11 3.42
CA ASP A 216 -0.49 -6.15 3.02
C ASP A 216 0.37 -5.39 4.00
N HIS A 217 1.56 -5.94 4.24
CA HIS A 217 2.62 -5.26 4.95
C HIS A 217 3.93 -5.40 4.14
N GLU A 218 4.40 -4.26 3.64
CA GLU A 218 5.56 -4.18 2.74
C GLU A 218 6.55 -3.12 3.24
N TRP A 219 7.86 -3.44 3.28
CA TRP A 219 8.91 -2.46 3.55
C TRP A 219 10.12 -2.61 2.63
N SER A 220 10.70 -1.47 2.23
CA SER A 220 11.85 -1.43 1.33
C SER A 220 12.64 -0.13 1.39
N SER A 221 13.86 -0.15 0.86
CA SER A 221 14.70 1.04 0.70
C SER A 221 14.90 1.48 -0.74
N THR A 222 14.45 0.65 -1.68
CA THR A 222 14.52 0.92 -3.11
C THR A 222 13.12 1.29 -3.60
N LEU A 223 13.02 2.44 -4.25
CA LEU A 223 11.81 2.83 -4.95
C LEU A 223 11.65 2.03 -6.25
N LEU A 224 10.53 2.21 -6.96
CA LEU A 224 10.31 1.55 -8.24
C LEU A 224 11.36 1.95 -9.28
N SER A 225 11.46 1.15 -10.36
CA SER A 225 12.36 1.44 -11.48
C SER A 225 12.14 2.85 -12.03
N ALA A 226 13.21 3.50 -12.51
CA ALA A 226 13.10 4.79 -13.17
C ALA A 226 12.27 4.72 -14.47
N ASP A 227 12.15 3.52 -15.04
CA ASP A 227 11.32 3.25 -16.21
C ASP A 227 9.84 3.02 -15.86
N ALA A 228 9.50 2.93 -14.57
CA ALA A 228 8.13 2.70 -14.13
C ALA A 228 7.27 3.97 -14.27
N ALA A 229 6.13 3.82 -14.92
CA ALA A 229 5.06 4.81 -14.94
C ALA A 229 4.15 4.70 -13.72
N GLY A 230 3.90 3.49 -13.25
CA GLY A 230 3.01 3.15 -12.14
C GLY A 230 2.83 1.64 -12.02
N TRP A 231 1.88 1.18 -11.21
CA TRP A 231 1.57 -0.24 -11.06
C TRP A 231 0.07 -0.52 -11.12
N ASP A 232 -0.28 -1.74 -11.55
CA ASP A 232 -1.58 -2.36 -11.33
C ASP A 232 -1.36 -3.42 -10.26
N TRP A 233 -2.14 -3.41 -9.19
CA TRP A 233 -2.05 -4.39 -8.11
C TRP A 233 -3.44 -4.96 -7.80
N LEU A 234 -3.49 -6.25 -7.48
CA LEU A 234 -4.69 -6.97 -7.08
C LEU A 234 -4.38 -7.81 -5.84
N GLY A 235 -5.20 -7.69 -4.81
CA GLY A 235 -5.32 -8.64 -3.71
C GLY A 235 -6.75 -9.16 -3.63
N ALA A 236 -6.92 -10.48 -3.60
CA ALA A 236 -8.22 -11.11 -3.73
C ALA A 236 -8.42 -12.29 -2.78
N ASN A 237 -9.58 -12.27 -2.13
CA ASN A 237 -10.11 -13.38 -1.34
C ASN A 237 -11.06 -14.19 -2.23
N LEU A 238 -10.67 -15.43 -2.56
CA LEU A 238 -11.50 -16.34 -3.33
C LEU A 238 -12.50 -17.07 -2.41
N ASP A 239 -13.64 -17.46 -2.99
CA ASP A 239 -14.77 -17.99 -2.22
C ASP A 239 -14.51 -19.38 -1.61
N ASP A 240 -13.58 -20.15 -2.19
CA ASP A 240 -13.15 -21.45 -1.68
C ASP A 240 -12.11 -21.36 -0.54
N GLY A 241 -11.74 -20.14 -0.15
CA GLY A 241 -10.70 -19.87 0.85
C GLY A 241 -9.30 -19.65 0.26
N SER A 242 -9.12 -19.81 -1.05
CA SER A 242 -7.86 -19.46 -1.72
C SER A 242 -7.60 -17.94 -1.68
N ALA A 243 -6.34 -17.55 -1.88
CA ALA A 243 -5.89 -16.16 -1.81
C ALA A 243 -4.97 -15.85 -3.00
N LEU A 244 -5.27 -14.77 -3.74
CA LEU A 244 -4.50 -14.35 -4.90
C LEU A 244 -3.97 -12.93 -4.69
N MET A 245 -2.67 -12.75 -4.85
CA MET A 245 -2.04 -11.45 -5.05
C MET A 245 -1.41 -11.42 -6.44
N ALA A 246 -1.59 -10.34 -7.19
CA ALA A 246 -0.95 -10.16 -8.48
C ALA A 246 -0.64 -8.68 -8.72
N PHE A 247 0.50 -8.38 -9.34
CA PHE A 247 0.81 -7.02 -9.75
C PHE A 247 1.61 -6.95 -11.05
N LYS A 248 1.55 -5.79 -11.68
CA LYS A 248 2.34 -5.40 -12.84
C LYS A 248 2.90 -4.00 -12.61
N VAL A 249 4.22 -3.87 -12.64
CA VAL A 249 4.90 -2.57 -12.75
C VAL A 249 4.96 -2.21 -14.23
N ARG A 250 4.33 -1.11 -14.61
CA ARG A 250 4.17 -0.69 -16.00
C ARG A 250 5.22 0.33 -16.40
N ALA A 251 5.73 0.22 -17.62
CA ALA A 251 6.44 1.30 -18.29
C ALA A 251 5.45 2.35 -18.86
N ARG A 252 5.98 3.45 -19.38
CA ARG A 252 5.17 4.56 -19.95
C ARG A 252 4.34 4.17 -21.17
N ASP A 253 4.81 3.21 -21.96
CA ASP A 253 4.10 2.64 -23.12
C ASP A 253 3.14 1.50 -22.72
N GLY A 254 3.05 1.18 -21.42
CA GLY A 254 2.15 0.17 -20.87
C GLY A 254 2.72 -1.26 -20.81
N HIS A 255 3.92 -1.54 -21.33
CA HIS A 255 4.52 -2.88 -21.19
C HIS A 255 4.92 -3.16 -19.73
N ALA A 256 5.02 -4.43 -19.35
CA ALA A 256 5.44 -4.82 -18.01
C ALA A 256 6.97 -4.68 -17.85
N VAL A 257 7.42 -3.79 -16.96
CA VAL A 257 8.82 -3.78 -16.47
C VAL A 257 9.06 -4.98 -15.56
N TRP A 258 8.03 -5.34 -14.79
CA TRP A 258 8.00 -6.50 -13.92
C TRP A 258 6.55 -6.91 -13.69
N ALA A 259 6.30 -8.19 -13.49
CA ALA A 259 5.01 -8.69 -13.03
C ALA A 259 5.23 -9.92 -12.15
N HIS A 260 4.33 -10.13 -11.21
CA HIS A 260 4.39 -11.22 -10.26
C HIS A 260 2.99 -11.54 -9.75
N ALA A 261 2.77 -12.80 -9.41
CA ALA A 261 1.58 -13.21 -8.68
C ALA A 261 1.92 -14.35 -7.74
N ALA A 262 1.12 -14.46 -6.69
CA ALA A 262 1.16 -15.53 -5.72
C ALA A 262 -0.27 -16.04 -5.52
N LEU A 263 -0.48 -17.35 -5.72
CA LEU A 263 -1.76 -18.00 -5.45
C LEU A 263 -1.56 -19.01 -4.33
N ARG A 264 -2.26 -18.79 -3.21
CA ARG A 264 -2.41 -19.81 -2.19
C ARG A 264 -3.72 -20.54 -2.39
N GLY A 265 -3.65 -21.84 -2.70
CA GLY A 265 -4.81 -22.70 -2.85
C GLY A 265 -5.52 -22.97 -1.51
N SER A 266 -6.72 -23.53 -1.59
CA SER A 266 -7.52 -23.92 -0.42
C SER A 266 -6.89 -25.05 0.41
N ASP A 267 -5.91 -25.77 -0.15
CA ASP A 267 -5.03 -26.73 0.54
C ASP A 267 -3.88 -26.07 1.32
N GLY A 268 -3.71 -24.75 1.18
CA GLY A 268 -2.66 -23.96 1.81
C GLY A 268 -1.33 -23.93 1.04
N ALA A 269 -1.20 -24.65 -0.08
CA ALA A 269 -0.01 -24.60 -0.93
C ALA A 269 0.05 -23.25 -1.66
N THR A 270 1.25 -22.64 -1.72
CA THR A 270 1.46 -21.36 -2.41
C THR A 270 2.31 -21.58 -3.65
N GLU A 271 1.79 -21.14 -4.80
CA GLU A 271 2.49 -21.09 -6.07
C GLU A 271 2.84 -19.64 -6.42
N GLN A 272 4.06 -19.43 -6.91
CA GLN A 272 4.59 -18.12 -7.30
C GLN A 272 4.74 -18.06 -8.83
N PHE A 273 4.37 -16.94 -9.43
CA PHE A 273 4.35 -16.73 -10.87
C PHE A 273 5.23 -15.52 -11.24
N GLY A 274 5.97 -15.65 -12.34
CA GLY A 274 6.91 -14.62 -12.80
C GLY A 274 6.34 -13.69 -13.89
N PRO A 275 7.16 -12.78 -14.44
CA PRO A 275 6.72 -11.79 -15.43
C PRO A 275 6.08 -12.35 -16.72
N GLY A 276 6.36 -13.61 -17.10
CA GLY A 276 5.75 -14.26 -18.27
C GLY A 276 4.38 -14.89 -18.01
N ASP A 277 4.08 -15.14 -16.75
CA ASP A 277 2.88 -15.87 -16.33
C ASP A 277 1.74 -14.93 -15.96
N VAL A 278 2.02 -13.64 -15.76
CA VAL A 278 1.07 -12.65 -15.25
C VAL A 278 0.78 -11.57 -16.27
N GLU A 279 -0.50 -11.38 -16.58
CA GLU A 279 -0.92 -10.40 -17.58
C GLU A 279 -2.26 -9.74 -17.21
N PHE A 280 -2.23 -8.41 -17.11
CA PHE A 280 -3.41 -7.58 -16.97
C PHE A 280 -3.78 -6.98 -18.34
N THR A 281 -4.96 -7.31 -18.83
CA THR A 281 -5.49 -6.84 -20.12
C THR A 281 -6.73 -5.98 -19.89
N PRO A 282 -6.71 -4.68 -20.23
CA PRO A 282 -7.89 -3.82 -20.14
C PRO A 282 -9.07 -4.36 -20.95
N GLU A 283 -10.24 -4.42 -20.32
CA GLU A 283 -11.51 -4.74 -20.99
C GLU A 283 -12.36 -3.48 -21.19
N ARG A 284 -12.43 -2.63 -20.15
CA ARG A 284 -13.20 -1.37 -20.18
C ARG A 284 -12.45 -0.27 -19.44
N GLN A 285 -12.49 0.91 -20.01
CA GLN A 285 -11.92 2.11 -19.43
C GLN A 285 -13.01 3.04 -18.90
N TRP A 286 -12.68 3.79 -17.85
CA TRP A 286 -13.45 4.90 -17.32
C TRP A 286 -12.57 6.15 -17.28
N ARG A 287 -13.15 7.31 -17.59
CA ARG A 287 -12.47 8.60 -17.55
C ARG A 287 -12.99 9.40 -16.36
N SER A 288 -12.10 9.78 -15.45
CA SER A 288 -12.46 10.63 -14.32
C SER A 288 -12.94 11.99 -14.80
N PRO A 289 -14.15 12.45 -14.40
CA PRO A 289 -14.61 13.80 -14.69
C PRO A 289 -13.85 14.87 -13.88
N ARG A 290 -13.13 14.49 -12.81
CA ARG A 290 -12.38 15.41 -11.94
C ARG A 290 -10.96 15.66 -12.41
N THR A 291 -10.27 14.62 -12.87
CA THR A 291 -8.84 14.68 -13.21
C THR A 291 -8.58 14.48 -14.70
N ASN A 292 -9.60 14.09 -15.47
CA ASN A 292 -9.48 13.66 -16.87
C ASN A 292 -8.61 12.41 -17.09
N THR A 293 -8.22 11.73 -16.02
CA THR A 293 -7.42 10.50 -16.07
C THR A 293 -8.26 9.33 -16.58
N VAL A 294 -7.65 8.47 -17.41
CA VAL A 294 -8.31 7.26 -17.94
C VAL A 294 -7.79 6.04 -17.21
N TYR A 295 -8.68 5.31 -16.56
CA TYR A 295 -8.37 4.10 -15.80
C TYR A 295 -9.01 2.87 -16.47
N PRO A 296 -8.26 1.76 -16.64
CA PRO A 296 -8.81 0.46 -17.04
C PRO A 296 -9.53 -0.22 -15.86
N VAL A 297 -10.73 0.26 -15.53
CA VAL A 297 -11.49 -0.16 -14.34
C VAL A 297 -12.05 -1.58 -14.41
N ALA A 298 -12.16 -2.17 -15.61
CA ALA A 298 -12.43 -3.59 -15.79
C ALA A 298 -11.32 -4.22 -16.63
N MET A 299 -10.84 -5.39 -16.21
CA MET A 299 -9.70 -6.06 -16.82
C MET A 299 -9.89 -7.57 -16.86
N ASN A 300 -9.18 -8.24 -17.76
CA ASN A 300 -8.90 -9.66 -17.64
C ASN A 300 -7.51 -9.83 -17.03
N LEU A 301 -7.41 -10.63 -15.98
CA LEU A 301 -6.14 -11.06 -15.38
C LEU A 301 -5.87 -12.51 -15.77
N ARG A 302 -4.68 -12.79 -16.29
CA ARG A 302 -4.15 -14.14 -16.49
C ARG A 302 -3.02 -14.39 -15.50
N VAL A 303 -3.04 -15.52 -14.80
CA VAL A 303 -1.94 -16.01 -13.96
C VAL A 303 -1.70 -17.48 -14.28
N GLY A 304 -0.55 -17.79 -14.88
CA GLY A 304 -0.25 -19.11 -15.42
C GLY A 304 -1.32 -19.53 -16.44
N GLY A 305 -1.97 -20.66 -16.18
CA GLY A 305 -3.10 -21.17 -16.98
C GLY A 305 -4.48 -20.60 -16.62
N MET A 306 -4.60 -19.88 -15.51
CA MET A 306 -5.88 -19.39 -14.98
C MET A 306 -6.19 -17.97 -15.46
N ARG A 307 -7.48 -17.64 -15.50
CA ARG A 307 -8.02 -16.35 -15.94
C ARG A 307 -9.15 -15.89 -15.02
N TRP A 308 -9.16 -14.59 -14.75
CA TRP A 308 -10.26 -13.91 -14.06
C TRP A 308 -10.66 -12.66 -14.82
N ARG A 309 -11.96 -12.41 -14.88
CA ARG A 309 -12.52 -11.11 -15.20
C ARG A 309 -12.66 -10.31 -13.92
N LEU A 310 -12.01 -9.14 -13.88
CA LEU A 310 -12.09 -8.17 -12.80
C LEU A 310 -13.17 -7.13 -13.12
N SER A 311 -14.22 -7.07 -12.30
CA SER A 311 -15.34 -6.12 -12.50
C SER A 311 -15.43 -5.15 -11.32
N PRO A 312 -15.46 -3.82 -11.54
CA PRO A 312 -15.49 -2.84 -10.46
C PRO A 312 -16.88 -2.78 -9.80
N LEU A 313 -16.92 -2.58 -8.48
CA LEU A 313 -18.15 -2.33 -7.73
C LEU A 313 -18.88 -1.08 -8.25
N ILE A 314 -18.12 0.00 -8.44
CA ILE A 314 -18.52 1.23 -9.11
C ILE A 314 -17.31 1.75 -9.91
N ASP A 315 -17.56 2.49 -10.98
CA ASP A 315 -16.49 3.01 -11.84
C ASP A 315 -15.66 4.10 -11.15
N ASP A 316 -16.32 5.00 -10.42
CA ASP A 316 -15.68 6.15 -9.80
C ASP A 316 -15.11 5.78 -8.43
N GLN A 317 -13.97 5.07 -8.45
CA GLN A 317 -13.17 4.72 -7.27
C GLN A 317 -11.80 5.43 -7.26
N GLU A 318 -11.72 6.62 -7.88
CA GLU A 318 -10.50 7.42 -7.89
C GLU A 318 -10.30 8.16 -6.56
N LEU A 319 -9.11 7.98 -5.98
CA LEU A 319 -8.63 8.66 -4.79
C LEU A 319 -7.56 9.68 -5.20
N ASP A 320 -7.86 10.95 -4.99
CA ASP A 320 -6.90 12.03 -5.19
C ASP A 320 -6.14 12.30 -3.90
N SER A 321 -4.89 11.86 -3.82
CA SER A 321 -4.01 12.05 -2.66
C SER A 321 -2.81 12.96 -2.89
N ARG A 322 -2.94 13.90 -3.83
CA ARG A 322 -1.87 14.85 -4.16
C ARG A 322 -1.42 15.72 -2.99
N ASP A 323 -2.29 15.95 -2.02
CA ASP A 323 -1.98 16.75 -0.81
C ASP A 323 -1.22 15.95 0.27
N SER A 324 -1.10 14.63 0.15
CA SER A 324 -0.42 13.77 1.13
C SER A 324 0.71 12.92 0.54
N THR A 325 0.41 12.05 -0.43
CA THR A 325 1.40 11.20 -1.11
C THR A 325 1.90 11.80 -2.42
N GLY A 326 1.20 12.82 -2.95
CA GLY A 326 1.56 13.46 -4.22
C GLY A 326 1.03 12.72 -5.45
N ALA A 327 0.18 11.71 -5.29
CA ALA A 327 -0.26 10.83 -6.37
C ALA A 327 -1.79 10.75 -6.53
N LEU A 328 -2.22 10.26 -7.68
CA LEU A 328 -3.60 9.87 -7.98
C LEU A 328 -3.66 8.34 -8.06
N TYR A 329 -4.63 7.78 -7.36
CA TYR A 329 -4.88 6.35 -7.29
C TYR A 329 -6.29 6.07 -7.80
N TRP A 330 -6.50 4.88 -8.35
CA TRP A 330 -7.83 4.28 -8.39
C TRP A 330 -7.80 3.09 -7.45
N GLU A 331 -8.60 3.15 -6.39
CA GLU A 331 -8.59 2.28 -5.22
C GLU A 331 -9.91 1.52 -5.14
N GLY A 332 -10.09 0.55 -6.03
CA GLY A 332 -11.41 0.04 -6.31
C GLY A 332 -11.67 -1.39 -5.86
N ALA A 333 -12.77 -1.56 -5.14
CA ALA A 333 -13.36 -2.84 -4.87
C ALA A 333 -13.76 -3.51 -6.20
N VAL A 334 -13.29 -4.73 -6.43
CA VAL A 334 -13.57 -5.54 -7.63
C VAL A 334 -14.08 -6.94 -7.27
N THR A 335 -14.96 -7.48 -8.10
CA THR A 335 -15.29 -8.91 -8.11
C THR A 335 -14.41 -9.65 -9.11
N LEU A 336 -14.16 -10.92 -8.83
CA LEU A 336 -13.42 -11.84 -9.69
C LEU A 336 -14.35 -12.97 -10.13
N ASP A 337 -14.33 -13.30 -11.41
CA ASP A 337 -15.06 -14.44 -11.99
C ASP A 337 -14.25 -15.06 -13.14
N GLY A 338 -14.11 -16.39 -13.15
CA GLY A 338 -13.32 -17.09 -14.16
C GLY A 338 -13.03 -18.55 -13.80
N ASP A 339 -12.16 -19.19 -14.58
CA ASP A 339 -11.77 -20.59 -14.38
C ASP A 339 -10.89 -20.78 -13.14
N GLY A 340 -10.16 -19.75 -12.74
CA GLY A 340 -9.45 -19.70 -11.45
C GLY A 340 -10.35 -19.45 -10.24
N GLY A 341 -11.68 -19.43 -10.41
CA GLY A 341 -12.65 -19.30 -9.33
C GLY A 341 -13.29 -17.91 -9.20
N ARG A 342 -14.20 -17.81 -8.22
CA ARG A 342 -14.93 -16.58 -7.89
C ARG A 342 -14.40 -15.97 -6.59
N GLY A 343 -14.49 -14.65 -6.49
CA GLY A 343 -14.07 -13.96 -5.28
C GLY A 343 -14.29 -12.46 -5.32
N ARG A 344 -13.75 -11.80 -4.30
CA ARG A 344 -13.80 -10.35 -4.13
C ARG A 344 -12.42 -9.87 -3.70
N GLY A 345 -12.02 -8.72 -4.24
CA GLY A 345 -10.71 -8.14 -3.99
C GLY A 345 -10.71 -6.63 -4.20
N TYR A 346 -9.50 -6.09 -4.26
CA TYR A 346 -9.23 -4.70 -4.56
C TYR A 346 -8.21 -4.60 -5.69
N LEU A 347 -8.49 -3.73 -6.65
CA LEU A 347 -7.60 -3.36 -7.74
C LEU A 347 -7.10 -1.94 -7.47
N GLU A 348 -5.79 -1.79 -7.29
CA GLU A 348 -5.12 -0.50 -7.15
C GLU A 348 -4.43 -0.14 -8.46
N LEU A 349 -4.69 1.06 -8.97
CA LEU A 349 -4.11 1.58 -10.20
C LEU A 349 -3.42 2.92 -9.94
N THR A 350 -2.10 2.97 -10.14
CA THR A 350 -1.30 4.20 -9.93
C THR A 350 -0.64 4.65 -11.22
N GLY A 351 -0.30 5.94 -11.35
CA GLY A 351 0.51 6.42 -12.47
C GLY A 351 -0.20 6.56 -13.83
N TYR A 352 -1.54 6.55 -13.85
CA TYR A 352 -2.34 6.75 -15.07
C TYR A 352 -2.52 8.23 -15.46
N ALA A 353 -2.48 9.14 -14.48
CA ALA A 353 -2.61 10.59 -14.72
C ALA A 353 -1.28 11.24 -15.10
N LYS A 354 -0.26 10.94 -14.29
CA LYS A 354 1.13 11.35 -14.45
C LYS A 354 2.00 10.20 -13.94
N THR A 355 3.12 9.95 -14.61
CA THR A 355 4.12 8.99 -14.13
C THR A 355 4.48 9.28 -12.67
N LEU A 356 4.54 8.24 -11.83
CA LEU A 356 5.05 8.37 -10.47
C LEU A 356 6.46 8.95 -10.50
N GLU A 357 6.65 10.14 -9.92
CA GLU A 357 7.96 10.75 -9.79
C GLU A 357 8.69 10.12 -8.61
N VAL A 358 9.49 9.11 -8.93
CA VAL A 358 10.50 8.56 -8.02
C VAL A 358 11.70 9.51 -8.08
N GLU A 359 11.76 10.51 -7.19
CA GLU A 359 12.75 11.59 -7.25
C GLU A 359 14.17 11.08 -7.60
N LYS A 360 14.68 11.52 -8.76
CA LYS A 360 16.10 11.79 -8.94
C LYS A 360 16.39 13.08 -8.17
N ARG A 361 17.04 12.98 -7.02
CA ARG A 361 17.80 14.09 -6.45
C ARG A 361 19.22 13.61 -6.19
#